data_AF-A0A6G0WRK1-F1
#
_entry.id   AF-A0A6G0WRK1-F1
#
_cell.length_a   1.000
_cell.length_b   1.000
_cell.length_c   1.000
_cell.angle_alpha   90.00
_cell.angle_beta   90.00
_cell.angle_gamma   90.00
#
_symmetry.space_group_name_H-M   'P 1'
#
loop_
_entity.id
_entity.type
_entity.pdbx_description
1 polymer ?
#
loop_
_entity_poly.entity_id
_entity_poly.type
_entity_poly.pdbx_seq_one_letter_code
_entity_poly.pdbx_strand_id
1 'polypeptide(L)'
;MKQEATLSFAYFVNRSQVLKQYRLFLREIRPLQKDTRREVQQTIRAKFDAVKHEKDSTQIKKHLAYGHAQMQHVRELVNSASSFVPRVPSDTWTDAKLENLNESQEDIKGRLGKGWPWTRK
;
A
#
# COMPACT_ATOMS: atom_id res chain seq x y z
N MET A 1 19.24 33.69 -20.80
CA MET A 1 19.47 32.25 -20.55
C MET A 1 18.54 31.82 -19.43
N LYS A 2 17.63 30.88 -19.67
CA LYS A 2 16.76 30.32 -18.63
C LYS A 2 17.55 29.23 -17.92
N GLN A 3 17.94 29.46 -16.66
CA GLN A 3 18.56 28.40 -15.86
C GLN A 3 17.50 27.33 -15.61
N GLU A 4 17.79 26.09 -16.03
CA GLU A 4 16.97 24.93 -15.66
C GLU A 4 17.07 24.75 -14.14
N ALA A 5 15.98 25.03 -13.42
CA ALA A 5 15.92 24.87 -11.98
C ALA A 5 15.89 23.37 -11.67
N THR A 6 17.06 22.81 -11.33
CA THR A 6 17.14 21.43 -10.85
C THR A 6 16.47 21.33 -9.48
N LEU A 7 15.59 20.34 -9.32
CA LEU A 7 14.89 20.11 -8.06
C LEU A 7 15.88 19.64 -6.99
N SER A 8 15.76 20.17 -5.78
CA SER A 8 16.62 19.78 -4.65
C SER A 8 16.41 18.31 -4.22
N PHE A 9 17.45 17.64 -3.74
CA PHE A 9 17.32 16.31 -3.12
C PHE A 9 16.23 16.25 -2.04
N ALA A 10 16.13 17.29 -1.21
CA ALA A 10 15.12 17.39 -0.16
C ALA A 10 13.69 17.33 -0.72
N TYR A 11 13.46 17.89 -1.91
CA TYR A 11 12.17 17.79 -2.60
C TYR A 11 11.80 16.33 -2.91
N PHE A 12 12.75 15.53 -3.42
CA PHE A 12 12.50 14.13 -3.74
C PHE A 12 12.26 13.29 -2.50
N VAL A 13 13.02 13.51 -1.42
CA VAL A 13 12.80 12.84 -0.13
C VAL A 13 11.40 13.16 0.38
N ASN A 14 11.02 14.43 0.46
CA ASN A 14 9.70 14.87 0.90
C ASN A 14 8.60 14.26 0.02
N ARG A 15 8.74 14.30 -1.30
CA ARG A 15 7.78 13.72 -2.26
C ARG A 15 7.61 12.22 -2.04
N SER A 16 8.70 11.49 -1.81
CA SER A 16 8.64 10.04 -1.54
C SER A 16 7.88 9.73 -0.25
N GLN A 17 8.06 10.55 0.79
CA GLN A 17 7.38 10.41 2.08
C GLN A 17 5.88 10.70 1.95
N VAL A 18 5.50 11.77 1.22
CA VAL A 18 4.10 12.10 0.95
C VAL A 18 3.41 10.95 0.22
N LEU A 19 4.03 10.41 -0.84
CA LEU A 19 3.48 9.28 -1.59
C LEU A 19 3.36 8.02 -0.73
N LYS A 20 4.34 7.76 0.14
CA LYS A 20 4.28 6.64 1.09
C LYS A 20 3.10 6.81 2.04
N GLN A 21 2.94 7.99 2.63
CA GLN A 21 1.84 8.30 3.55
C GLN A 21 0.47 8.18 2.87
N TYR A 22 0.33 8.71 1.65
CA TYR A 22 -0.89 8.57 0.84
C TYR A 22 -1.26 7.10 0.61
N ARG A 23 -0.29 6.28 0.18
CA ARG A 23 -0.50 4.84 -0.03
C ARG A 23 -0.85 4.12 1.26
N LEU A 24 -0.31 4.53 2.41
CA LEU A 24 -0.65 3.96 3.71
C LEU A 24 -2.12 4.24 4.05
N PHE A 25 -2.61 5.48 3.89
CA PHE A 25 -4.02 5.80 4.12
C PHE A 25 -4.94 4.92 3.27
N LEU A 26 -4.62 4.74 1.98
CA LEU A 26 -5.43 3.89 1.10
C LEU A 26 -5.41 2.41 1.48
N ARG A 27 -4.31 1.92 2.07
CA ARG A 27 -4.22 0.55 2.57
C ARG A 27 -5.03 0.38 3.85
N GLU A 28 -5.00 1.37 4.73
CA GLU A 28 -5.67 1.34 6.02
C GLU A 28 -7.19 1.27 5.86
N ILE A 29 -7.76 2.02 4.92
CA ILE A 29 -9.21 2.04 4.68
C ILE A 29 -9.72 0.83 3.88
N ARG A 30 -8.84 -0.09 3.47
CA ARG A 30 -9.22 -1.27 2.67
C ARG A 30 -10.32 -2.13 3.31
N PRO A 31 -10.33 -2.39 4.64
CA PRO A 31 -11.34 -3.22 5.30
C PRO A 31 -12.74 -2.58 5.36
N LEU A 32 -12.87 -1.29 5.08
CA LEU A 32 -14.18 -0.62 5.09
C LEU A 32 -15.09 -1.14 3.97
N GLN A 33 -16.41 -1.02 4.19
CA GLN A 33 -17.43 -1.29 3.17
C GLN A 33 -17.22 -0.42 1.93
N LYS A 34 -17.61 -0.92 0.75
CA LYS A 34 -17.25 -0.32 -0.54
C LYS A 34 -17.66 1.15 -0.67
N ASP A 35 -18.87 1.50 -0.24
CA ASP A 35 -19.41 2.85 -0.38
C ASP A 35 -18.71 3.82 0.58
N THR A 36 -18.63 3.48 1.86
CA THR A 36 -17.87 4.25 2.87
C THR A 36 -16.40 4.41 2.47
N ARG A 37 -15.77 3.34 1.96
CA ARG A 37 -14.37 3.38 1.50
C ARG A 37 -14.20 4.37 0.35
N ARG A 38 -15.16 4.47 -0.57
CA ARG A 38 -15.11 5.40 -1.70
C ARG A 38 -15.18 6.85 -1.22
N GLU A 39 -16.06 7.15 -0.28
CA GLU A 39 -16.19 8.49 0.32
C GLU A 39 -14.92 8.90 1.08
N VAL A 40 -14.40 8.00 1.92
CA VAL A 40 -13.15 8.22 2.67
C VAL A 40 -11.97 8.39 1.70
N GLN A 41 -11.91 7.59 0.63
CA GLN A 41 -10.89 7.72 -0.40
C GLN A 41 -10.94 9.10 -1.11
N GLN A 42 -12.14 9.60 -1.43
CA GLN A 42 -12.31 10.93 -2.02
C GLN A 42 -11.85 12.02 -1.06
N THR A 43 -12.19 11.89 0.22
CA THR A 43 -11.76 12.82 1.27
C THR A 43 -10.24 12.86 1.41
N ILE A 44 -9.59 11.68 1.44
CA ILE A 44 -8.12 11.57 1.48
C ILE A 44 -7.53 12.25 0.24
N ARG A 45 -8.03 11.97 -0.97
CA ARG A 45 -7.55 12.63 -2.19
C ARG A 45 -7.67 14.15 -2.11
N ALA A 46 -8.83 14.67 -1.72
CA ALA A 46 -9.07 16.10 -1.60
C ALA A 46 -8.10 16.78 -0.61
N LYS A 47 -7.80 16.13 0.53
CA LYS A 47 -6.85 16.65 1.53
C LYS A 47 -5.42 16.73 0.98
N PHE A 48 -4.96 15.73 0.25
CA PHE A 48 -3.63 15.76 -0.38
C PHE A 48 -3.58 16.76 -1.55
N ASP A 49 -4.66 16.87 -2.33
CA ASP A 49 -4.75 17.82 -3.44
C ASP A 49 -4.74 19.28 -2.97
N ALA A 50 -5.33 19.57 -1.80
CA ALA A 50 -5.35 20.91 -1.23
C ALA A 50 -3.95 21.47 -0.93
N VAL A 51 -2.98 20.60 -0.61
CA VAL A 51 -1.61 20.98 -0.26
C VAL A 51 -0.58 20.63 -1.35
N LYS A 52 -1.03 20.23 -2.56
CA LYS A 52 -0.14 19.73 -3.63
C LYS A 52 0.83 20.77 -4.18
N HIS A 53 0.50 22.05 -4.02
CA HIS A 53 1.29 23.18 -4.51
C HIS A 53 2.24 23.77 -3.45
N GLU A 54 2.27 23.19 -2.25
CA GLU A 54 3.15 23.62 -1.19
C GLU A 54 4.62 23.40 -1.59
N LYS A 55 5.43 24.46 -1.47
CA LYS A 55 6.86 24.44 -1.82
C LYS A 55 7.74 24.62 -0.60
N ASP A 56 7.21 25.12 0.52
CA ASP A 56 7.97 25.26 1.75
C ASP A 56 8.21 23.88 2.39
N SER A 57 9.49 23.50 2.49
CA SER A 57 9.93 22.26 3.12
C SER A 57 9.45 22.15 4.58
N THR A 58 9.34 23.27 5.28
CA THR A 58 8.90 23.29 6.69
C THR A 58 7.41 22.93 6.80
N GLN A 59 6.57 23.50 5.93
CA GLN A 59 5.14 23.18 5.88
C GLN A 59 4.92 21.73 5.45
N ILE A 60 5.67 21.24 4.46
CA ILE A 60 5.58 19.85 4.02
C ILE A 60 5.89 18.90 5.19
N LYS A 61 6.94 19.17 5.97
CA LYS A 61 7.27 18.39 7.17
C LYS A 61 6.17 18.44 8.23
N LYS A 62 5.58 19.62 8.47
CA LYS A 62 4.43 19.78 9.38
C LYS A 62 3.23 18.94 8.91
N HIS A 63 2.89 18.99 7.63
CA HIS A 63 1.81 18.18 7.05
C HIS A 63 2.09 16.68 7.15
N LEU A 64 3.33 16.26 6.89
CA LEU A 64 3.74 14.86 7.05
C LEU A 64 3.58 14.39 8.50
N ALA A 65 4.08 15.16 9.47
CA ALA A 65 3.94 14.85 10.89
C ALA A 65 2.48 14.80 11.33
N TYR A 66 1.69 15.80 10.94
CA TYR A 66 0.25 15.84 11.19
C TYR A 66 -0.45 14.61 10.61
N GLY A 67 -0.19 14.25 9.36
CA GLY A 67 -0.79 13.07 8.75
C GLY A 67 -0.36 11.75 9.41
N HIS A 68 0.84 11.67 9.99
CA HIS A 68 1.28 10.48 10.74
C HIS A 68 0.47 10.34 12.04
N ALA A 69 0.22 11.44 12.75
CA ALA A 69 -0.65 11.44 13.93
C ALA A 69 -2.10 11.05 13.56
N GLN A 70 -2.64 11.62 12.48
CA GLN A 70 -3.98 11.31 11.98
C GLN A 70 -4.12 9.84 11.55
N MET A 71 -3.05 9.18 11.09
CA MET A 71 -3.10 7.78 10.70
C MET A 71 -3.51 6.86 11.85
N GLN A 72 -3.08 7.15 13.08
CA GLN A 72 -3.47 6.34 14.24
C GLN A 72 -4.96 6.44 14.53
N HIS A 73 -5.52 7.66 14.43
CA HIS A 73 -6.96 7.85 14.57
C HIS A 73 -7.75 7.17 13.44
N VAL A 74 -7.26 7.22 12.19
CA VAL A 74 -7.89 6.49 11.08
C VAL A 74 -7.87 4.98 11.33
N ARG A 75 -6.78 4.43 11.89
CA ARG A 75 -6.73 3.01 12.29
C ARG A 75 -7.78 2.65 13.31
N GLU A 76 -7.88 3.43 14.38
CA GLU A 76 -8.86 3.21 15.45
C GLU A 76 -10.30 3.24 14.91
N LEU A 77 -10.61 4.22 14.07
CA LEU A 77 -11.92 4.37 13.44
C LEU A 77 -12.21 3.27 12.43
N VAL A 78 -11.22 2.86 11.64
CA VAL A 78 -11.39 1.74 10.70
C VAL A 78 -11.62 0.46 11.48
N ASN A 79 -10.87 0.20 12.55
CA ASN A 79 -11.02 -1.01 13.36
C ASN A 79 -12.39 -1.06 14.07
N SER A 80 -12.94 0.08 14.48
CA SER A 80 -14.29 0.13 15.08
C SER A 80 -15.41 0.01 14.04
N ALA A 81 -15.22 0.59 12.84
CA ALA A 81 -16.20 0.55 11.76
C ALA A 81 -16.14 -0.72 10.91
N SER A 82 -14.99 -1.39 10.85
CA SER A 82 -14.85 -2.67 10.16
C SER A 82 -15.50 -3.74 11.03
N SER A 83 -16.70 -4.16 10.64
CA SER A 83 -17.27 -5.43 11.13
C SER A 83 -16.24 -6.51 10.88
N PHE A 84 -15.74 -7.15 11.95
CA PHE A 84 -14.67 -8.14 11.91
C PHE A 84 -14.83 -9.12 10.74
N VAL A 85 -14.01 -8.95 9.70
CA VAL A 85 -13.60 -10.06 8.85
C VAL A 85 -12.17 -10.35 9.27
N PRO A 86 -11.92 -11.39 10.08
CA PRO A 86 -10.57 -11.75 10.45
C PRO A 86 -9.79 -11.98 9.15
N ARG A 87 -8.81 -11.12 8.91
CA ARG A 87 -7.91 -11.24 7.78
C ARG A 87 -6.99 -12.41 8.09
N VAL A 88 -7.40 -13.60 7.67
CA VAL A 88 -6.50 -14.76 7.65
C VAL A 88 -5.27 -14.33 6.84
N PRO A 89 -4.06 -14.31 7.43
CA PRO A 89 -2.86 -14.03 6.67
C PRO A 89 -2.76 -15.12 5.59
N SER A 90 -2.88 -14.72 4.33
CA SER A 90 -2.66 -15.56 3.17
C SER A 90 -1.16 -15.83 3.01
N ASP A 91 -0.54 -16.44 4.02
CA ASP A 91 0.79 -17.06 3.95
C ASP A 91 0.69 -18.59 3.89
N THR A 92 -0.50 -19.14 3.65
CA THR A 92 -0.65 -20.58 3.40
C THR A 92 -0.58 -20.83 1.90
N TRP A 93 0.60 -21.14 1.40
CA TRP A 93 0.83 -21.69 0.06
C TRP A 93 0.34 -23.15 -0.08
N THR A 94 -0.59 -23.58 0.77
CA THR A 94 -1.29 -24.86 0.69
C THR A 94 -2.69 -24.69 1.26
N ASP A 95 -3.68 -24.80 0.39
CA ASP A 95 -4.93 -25.54 0.60
C ASP A 95 -6.12 -24.79 -0.03
N ALA A 96 -6.18 -24.90 -1.35
CA ALA A 96 -7.39 -24.70 -2.11
C ALA A 96 -7.61 -25.93 -2.98
N LYS A 97 -7.69 -27.12 -2.38
CA LYS A 97 -8.44 -28.25 -2.96
C LYS A 97 -8.57 -29.41 -1.98
N LEU A 98 -9.72 -29.50 -1.32
CA LEU A 98 -10.23 -30.77 -0.80
C LEU A 98 -11.68 -30.94 -1.23
N GLU A 99 -11.87 -31.03 -2.55
CA GLU A 99 -12.92 -31.87 -3.11
C GLU A 99 -12.29 -32.78 -4.17
N ASN A 100 -12.61 -34.07 -4.04
CA ASN A 100 -12.19 -35.24 -4.82
C ASN A 100 -10.83 -35.87 -4.45
N LEU A 101 -10.90 -36.73 -3.43
CA LEU A 101 -10.09 -37.95 -3.32
C LEU A 101 -10.33 -38.81 -4.57
N ASN A 102 -9.34 -38.84 -5.47
CA ASN A 102 -9.12 -39.93 -6.41
C ASN A 102 -7.61 -40.13 -6.57
N GLU A 103 -7.09 -41.07 -5.79
CA GLU A 103 -6.25 -42.18 -6.22
C GLU A 103 -5.38 -41.95 -7.47
N SER A 104 -4.12 -41.55 -7.24
CA SER A 104 -2.92 -42.12 -7.87
C SER A 104 -1.71 -41.33 -7.38
N GLN A 105 -1.05 -41.92 -6.39
CA GLN A 105 0.21 -41.47 -5.83
C GLN A 105 1.34 -41.84 -6.81
N GLU A 106 1.72 -40.96 -7.73
CA GLU A 106 2.98 -41.07 -8.48
C GLU A 106 3.66 -39.70 -8.68
N ASP A 107 4.99 -39.70 -8.47
CA ASP A 107 5.99 -38.65 -8.69
C ASP A 107 6.17 -37.51 -7.68
N ILE A 108 6.58 -37.93 -6.47
CA ILE A 108 7.48 -37.16 -5.59
C ILE A 108 8.93 -37.30 -6.11
N LYS A 109 9.46 -36.22 -6.71
CA LYS A 109 10.87 -35.87 -7.00
C LYS A 109 11.16 -35.62 -8.49
N GLY A 110 11.33 -34.33 -8.81
CA GLY A 110 12.29 -33.93 -9.85
C GLY A 110 11.69 -33.34 -11.13
N ARG A 111 11.42 -32.03 -11.12
CA ARG A 111 11.72 -31.14 -12.26
C ARG A 111 12.21 -29.79 -11.75
N LEU A 112 13.44 -29.75 -11.24
CA LEU A 112 14.27 -28.55 -11.34
C LEU A 112 14.60 -28.36 -12.83
N GLY A 113 13.61 -27.83 -13.55
CA GLY A 113 13.73 -27.45 -14.95
C GLY A 113 14.76 -26.33 -15.05
N LYS A 114 15.95 -26.72 -15.49
CA LYS A 114 17.05 -25.92 -16.05
C LYS A 114 16.70 -24.46 -16.37
N GLY A 115 17.31 -23.54 -15.62
CA GLY A 115 17.60 -22.17 -16.06
C GLY A 115 16.89 -21.09 -15.25
N TRP A 116 17.67 -20.32 -14.49
CA TRP A 116 17.22 -19.02 -13.97
C TRP A 116 17.24 -17.98 -15.12
N PRO A 117 16.34 -16.99 -15.15
CA PRO A 117 16.13 -16.13 -16.32
C PRO A 117 17.30 -15.22 -16.70
N TRP A 118 18.35 -15.11 -15.87
CA TRP A 118 19.54 -14.30 -16.15
C TRP A 118 20.75 -15.09 -16.66
N THR A 119 20.66 -16.40 -16.86
CA THR A 119 21.74 -17.14 -17.53
C THR A 119 21.80 -16.72 -19.00
N ARG A 120 22.71 -15.78 -19.32
CA ARG A 120 23.12 -15.51 -20.70
C ARG A 120 23.91 -16.72 -21.19
N LYS A 121 23.60 -17.13 -22.43
CA LYS A 121 24.15 -18.31 -23.11
C LYS A 121 25.67 -18.32 -23.15
#